data_AF-A0A511AEL4-F1
#
_entry.id   AF-A0A511AEL4-F1
#
_cell.length_a   1.000
_cell.length_b   1.000
_cell.length_c   1.000
_cell.angle_alpha   90.00
_cell.angle_beta   90.00
_cell.angle_gamma   90.00
#
_symmetry.space_group_name_H-M   'P 1'
#
loop_
_entity.id
_entity.type
_entity.pdbx_description
1 polymer ?
#
loop_
_entity_poly.entity_id
_entity_poly.type
_entity_poly.pdbx_seq_one_letter_code
_entity_poly.pdbx_strand_id
1 'polypeptide(L)'
;MNHPSDVDVPDINPDFSAPFFQGFQVIASYVLAAAMIVVFIMLVVAGAALAFRGLASDRVRTWAGENILWIFIAAAVLGAANGLFAWFVNFDFGF
;
A
#
# COMPACT_ATOMS: atom_id res chain seq x y z
N MET A 1 -35.26 35.43 22.99
CA MET A 1 -34.32 36.53 23.30
C MET A 1 -33.03 36.13 22.63
N ASN A 2 -32.77 36.63 21.43
CA ASN A 2 -31.63 36.18 20.61
C ASN A 2 -30.45 37.09 20.91
N HIS A 3 -29.31 36.53 21.29
CA HIS A 3 -28.11 37.30 21.60
C HIS A 3 -27.52 37.88 20.29
N PRO A 4 -27.24 39.19 20.21
CA PRO A 4 -26.80 39.86 18.98
C PRO A 4 -25.34 39.55 18.58
N SER A 5 -24.76 38.45 19.07
CA SER A 5 -23.38 38.03 18.85
C SER A 5 -23.23 36.65 18.21
N ASP A 6 -24.33 35.93 17.96
CA ASP A 6 -24.28 34.66 17.24
C ASP A 6 -24.22 34.94 15.73
N VAL A 7 -22.99 35.21 15.26
CA VAL A 7 -22.67 35.08 13.85
C VAL A 7 -22.73 33.58 13.53
N ASP A 8 -23.74 33.15 12.78
CA ASP A 8 -23.80 31.80 12.18
C ASP A 8 -22.60 31.65 11.24
N VAL A 9 -21.47 31.21 11.79
CA VAL A 9 -20.32 30.79 10.98
C VAL A 9 -20.75 29.48 10.33
N PRO A 10 -20.82 29.41 8.99
CA PRO A 10 -21.13 28.16 8.32
C PRO A 10 -20.09 27.11 8.74
N ASP A 11 -20.53 25.89 9.04
CA ASP A 11 -19.62 24.79 9.32
C ASP A 11 -18.66 24.61 8.14
N ILE A 12 -17.38 24.88 8.36
CA ILE A 12 -16.32 24.63 7.37
C ILE A 12 -16.00 23.14 7.48
N ASN A 13 -16.72 22.32 6.73
CA ASN A 13 -16.32 20.94 6.52
C ASN A 13 -15.16 20.89 5.51
N PRO A 14 -14.05 20.21 5.82
CA PRO A 14 -13.03 19.92 4.82
C PRO A 14 -13.64 19.05 3.70
N ASP A 15 -13.65 19.59 2.48
CA ASP A 15 -14.15 18.87 1.31
C ASP A 15 -13.10 17.89 0.78
N PHE A 16 -13.19 16.65 1.24
CA PHE A 16 -12.37 15.53 0.77
C PHE A 16 -12.90 14.88 -0.52
N SER A 17 -14.02 15.36 -1.05
CA SER A 17 -14.60 14.93 -2.33
C SER A 17 -13.97 15.63 -3.53
N ALA A 18 -13.07 16.58 -3.28
CA ALA A 18 -12.42 17.34 -4.33
C ALA A 18 -11.70 16.42 -5.35
N PRO A 19 -11.84 16.67 -6.67
CA PRO A 19 -11.35 15.77 -7.73
C PRO A 19 -9.87 15.40 -7.65
N PHE A 20 -9.04 16.21 -6.98
CA PHE A 20 -7.62 15.93 -6.81
C PHE A 20 -7.34 14.78 -5.83
N PHE A 21 -8.16 14.59 -4.79
CA PHE A 21 -8.04 13.46 -3.86
C PHE A 21 -8.31 12.14 -4.58
N GLN A 22 -9.32 12.15 -5.46
CA GLN A 22 -9.67 11.00 -6.28
C GLN A 22 -8.55 10.66 -7.28
N GLY A 23 -7.96 11.67 -7.93
CA GLY A 23 -6.80 11.49 -8.81
C GLY A 23 -5.57 10.93 -8.07
N PHE A 24 -5.27 11.44 -6.88
CA PHE A 24 -4.17 10.95 -6.04
C PHE A 24 -4.37 9.49 -5.62
N GLN A 25 -5.58 9.12 -5.21
CA GLN A 25 -5.93 7.76 -4.83
C GLN A 25 -5.72 6.76 -5.96
N VAL A 26 -6.07 7.12 -7.20
CA VAL A 26 -5.87 6.28 -8.39
C VAL A 26 -4.37 6.06 -8.64
N ILE A 27 -3.57 7.13 -8.63
CA ILE A 27 -2.12 7.02 -8.85
C ILE A 27 -1.46 6.18 -7.73
N ALA A 28 -1.83 6.43 -6.48
CA ALA A 28 -1.36 5.65 -5.34
C ALA A 28 -1.67 4.16 -5.48
N SER A 29 -2.89 3.81 -5.94
CA SER A 29 -3.28 2.42 -6.17
C SER A 29 -2.43 1.73 -7.24
N TYR A 30 -2.09 2.43 -8.32
CA TYR A 30 -1.24 1.86 -9.37
C TYR A 30 0.19 1.61 -8.90
N VAL A 31 0.74 2.53 -8.10
CA VAL A 31 2.07 2.36 -7.52
C VAL A 31 2.10 1.19 -6.53
N LEU A 32 1.10 1.10 -5.64
CA LEU A 32 0.98 -0.01 -4.69
C LEU A 32 0.81 -1.36 -5.42
N ALA A 33 -0.02 -1.42 -6.46
CA ALA A 33 -0.21 -2.62 -7.26
C ALA A 33 1.08 -3.05 -7.97
N ALA A 34 1.81 -2.10 -8.57
CA ALA A 34 3.09 -2.37 -9.23
C ALA A 34 4.13 -2.89 -8.23
N ALA A 35 4.24 -2.27 -7.05
CA ALA A 35 5.15 -2.70 -5.99
C ALA A 35 4.82 -4.11 -5.49
N MET A 36 3.54 -4.43 -5.32
CA MET A 36 3.08 -5.77 -4.94
C MET A 36 3.47 -6.83 -5.97
N ILE A 37 3.32 -6.55 -7.26
CA ILE A 37 3.71 -7.49 -8.32
C ILE A 37 5.22 -7.75 -8.29
N VAL A 38 6.03 -6.70 -8.15
CA VAL A 38 7.50 -6.83 -8.10
C VAL A 38 7.92 -7.69 -6.91
N VAL A 39 7.40 -7.41 -5.72
CA VAL A 39 7.76 -8.16 -4.51
C VAL A 39 7.23 -9.60 -4.56
N PHE A 40 6.06 -9.83 -5.15
CA PHE A 40 5.56 -11.18 -5.39
C PHE A 40 6.51 -11.98 -6.29
N ILE A 41 6.98 -11.39 -7.40
CA ILE A 41 7.97 -12.05 -8.27
C ILE A 41 9.24 -12.37 -7.49
N MET A 42 9.74 -11.43 -6.68
CA MET A 42 10.93 -11.67 -5.85
C MET A 42 10.74 -12.83 -4.85
N LEU A 43 9.57 -12.92 -4.21
CA LEU A 43 9.25 -14.03 -3.32
C LEU A 43 9.19 -15.38 -4.06
N VAL A 44 8.58 -15.41 -5.24
CA VAL A 44 8.51 -16.63 -6.06
C VAL A 44 9.91 -17.07 -6.47
N VAL A 45 10.76 -16.16 -6.92
CA VAL A 45 12.16 -16.46 -7.29
C VAL A 45 12.96 -16.95 -6.09
N ALA A 46 12.86 -16.26 -4.95
CA ALA A 46 13.58 -16.66 -3.73
C ALA A 46 13.09 -18.02 -3.21
N GLY A 47 11.78 -18.24 -3.17
CA GLY A 47 11.17 -19.51 -2.78
C GLY A 47 11.56 -20.66 -3.70
N ALA A 48 11.50 -20.45 -5.02
CA ALA A 48 11.91 -21.45 -6.02
C ALA A 48 13.42 -21.75 -5.92
N ALA A 49 14.26 -20.73 -5.74
CA ALA A 49 15.70 -20.91 -5.61
C ALA A 49 16.12 -21.70 -4.36
N LEU A 50 15.37 -21.54 -3.26
CA LEU A 50 15.63 -22.26 -2.02
C LEU A 50 15.03 -23.68 -2.06
N ALA A 51 13.85 -23.84 -2.64
CA ALA A 51 13.16 -25.13 -2.75
C ALA A 51 13.83 -26.08 -3.75
N PHE A 52 14.27 -25.59 -4.91
CA PHE A 52 14.84 -26.40 -5.98
C PHE A 52 16.37 -26.25 -6.03
N ARG A 53 17.07 -27.07 -5.23
CA ARG A 53 18.53 -27.06 -5.10
C ARG A 53 19.32 -27.36 -6.38
N GLY A 54 18.70 -27.92 -7.42
CA GLY A 54 19.35 -28.33 -8.68
C GLY A 54 18.98 -27.51 -9.92
N LEU A 55 18.04 -26.57 -9.81
CA LEU A 55 17.56 -25.76 -10.96
C LEU A 55 18.02 -24.29 -10.90
N ALA A 56 18.37 -23.79 -9.71
CA ALA A 56 18.80 -22.42 -9.53
C ALA A 56 20.34 -22.31 -9.54
N SER A 57 20.86 -21.31 -10.25
CA SER A 57 22.30 -21.02 -10.25
C SER A 57 22.78 -20.59 -8.85
N ASP A 58 24.02 -20.94 -8.50
CA ASP A 58 24.59 -20.63 -7.18
C ASP A 58 24.48 -19.14 -6.83
N ARG A 59 24.60 -18.26 -7.83
CA ARG A 59 24.44 -16.80 -7.67
C ARG A 59 23.04 -16.41 -7.20
N VAL A 60 21.99 -16.96 -7.80
CA VAL A 60 20.58 -16.66 -7.42
C VAL A 60 20.30 -17.20 -6.02
N ARG A 61 20.92 -18.31 -5.64
CA ARG A 61 20.72 -18.96 -4.36
C ARG A 61 21.38 -18.22 -3.20
N THR A 62 22.61 -17.76 -3.38
CA THR A 62 23.29 -16.90 -2.40
C THR A 62 22.57 -15.58 -2.25
N TRP A 63 22.17 -14.96 -3.36
CA TRP A 63 21.36 -13.73 -3.33
C TRP A 63 20.03 -13.94 -2.60
N ALA A 64 19.30 -15.03 -2.91
CA ALA A 64 18.04 -15.36 -2.26
C ALA A 64 18.24 -15.62 -0.77
N GLY A 65 19.27 -16.36 -0.37
CA GLY A 65 19.58 -16.62 1.04
C GLY A 65 19.90 -15.35 1.83
N GLU A 66 20.61 -14.40 1.23
CA GLU A 66 20.97 -13.13 1.87
C GLU A 66 19.80 -12.13 1.90
N ASN A 67 18.97 -12.11 0.86
CA ASN A 67 17.91 -11.13 0.71
C ASN A 67 16.52 -11.63 1.15
N ILE A 68 16.34 -12.93 1.44
CA ILE A 68 14.99 -13.48 1.72
C ILE A 68 14.32 -12.81 2.91
N LEU A 69 15.05 -12.48 3.97
CA LEU A 69 14.50 -11.80 5.13
C LEU A 69 13.97 -10.40 4.75
N TRP A 70 14.74 -9.66 3.94
CA TRP A 70 14.34 -8.34 3.44
C TRP A 70 13.15 -8.41 2.49
N ILE A 71 13.12 -9.41 1.60
CA ILE A 71 11.99 -9.64 0.69
C ILE A 71 10.74 -10.00 1.51
N PHE A 72 10.86 -10.81 2.56
CA PHE A 72 9.76 -11.13 3.47
C PHE A 72 9.23 -9.90 4.21
N ILE A 73 10.13 -9.06 4.74
CA ILE A 73 9.75 -7.81 5.41
C ILE A 73 9.09 -6.85 4.41
N ALA A 74 9.65 -6.68 3.21
CA ALA A 74 9.06 -5.86 2.17
C ALA A 74 7.66 -6.36 1.78
N ALA A 75 7.47 -7.67 1.66
CA ALA A 75 6.18 -8.28 1.37
C ALA A 75 5.18 -8.07 2.49
N ALA A 76 5.59 -8.22 3.76
CA ALA A 76 4.73 -7.99 4.92
C ALA A 76 4.31 -6.52 5.01
N VAL A 77 5.24 -5.58 4.80
CA VAL A 77 4.97 -4.14 4.83
C VAL A 77 4.06 -3.73 3.67
N LEU A 78 4.33 -4.19 2.45
CA LEU A 78 3.48 -3.88 1.30
C LEU A 78 2.10 -4.52 1.42
N GLY A 79 2.01 -5.76 1.93
CA GLY A 79 0.74 -6.41 2.22
C GLY A 79 -0.07 -5.65 3.28
N ALA A 80 0.58 -5.21 4.36
CA ALA A 80 -0.05 -4.39 5.39
C ALA A 80 -0.48 -3.02 4.86
N ALA A 81 0.36 -2.35 4.07
CA ALA A 81 0.04 -1.07 3.44
C ALA A 81 -1.12 -1.20 2.45
N ASN A 82 -1.16 -2.26 1.64
CA ASN A 82 -2.25 -2.51 0.71
C ASN A 82 -3.56 -2.84 1.44
N GLY A 83 -3.49 -3.60 2.54
CA GLY A 83 -4.65 -3.88 3.41
C GLY A 83 -5.19 -2.61 4.08
N LEU A 84 -4.30 -1.77 4.61
CA LEU A 84 -4.66 -0.47 5.18
C LEU A 84 -5.21 0.49 4.12
N PHE A 85 -4.62 0.54 2.93
CA PHE A 85 -5.11 1.39 1.84
C PHE A 85 -6.48 0.94 1.34
N ALA A 86 -6.69 -0.37 1.17
CA ALA A 86 -8.00 -0.92 0.82
C ALA A 86 -9.04 -0.65 1.91
N TRP A 87 -8.64 -0.71 3.19
CA TRP A 87 -9.47 -0.31 4.32
C TRP A 87 -9.79 1.18 4.27
N PHE A 88 -8.81 2.07 4.10
CA PHE A 88 -9.02 3.52 3.97
C PHE A 88 -9.89 3.92 2.76
N VAL A 89 -9.78 3.23 1.64
CA VAL A 89 -10.60 3.48 0.43
C VAL A 89 -12.03 2.95 0.58
N ASN A 90 -12.24 1.85 1.31
CA ASN A 90 -13.58 1.34 1.63
C ASN A 90 -14.18 1.95 2.90
N PHE A 91 -13.40 2.69 3.68
CA PHE A 91 -13.88 3.59 4.72
C PHE A 91 -14.49 4.80 4.02
N ASP A 92 -15.79 4.68 3.70
CA ASP A 92 -16.63 5.85 3.48
C ASP A 92 -16.63 6.65 4.78
N PHE A 93 -16.11 7.87 4.73
CA PHE A 93 -16.00 8.72 5.92
C PHE A 93 -17.37 9.13 6.47
N GLY A 94 -18.48 8.86 5.77
CA GLY A 94 -19.82 9.05 6.33
C GLY A 94 -20.13 10.51 6.67
N PHE A 95 -19.40 11.44 6.04
CA PHE A 95 -19.64 12.88 6.00
C PHE A 95 -19.30 13.42 4.62
#